data_AF-A0A7V5GZW1-F1
#
_entry.id   AF-A0A7V5GZW1-F1
#
_cell.length_a   1.000
_cell.length_b   1.000
_cell.length_c   1.000
_cell.angle_alpha   90.00
_cell.angle_beta   90.00
_cell.angle_gamma   90.00
#
_symmetry.space_group_name_H-M   'P 1'
#
loop_
_entity.id
_entity.type
_entity.pdbx_description
1 polymer ?
#
loop_
_entity_poly.entity_id
_entity_poly.type
_entity_poly.pdbx_seq_one_letter_code
_entity_poly.pdbx_strand_id
1 'polypeptide(L)'
;MIALVDCNNFYVSCERVFNPKLEKRPVVVLSNNDGCIVARSEEAKALGIPMGAPLFQYKDFLDKHNVIALSSNYTLYGDMSERVMNTLAEFTPNIEIYS
;
A
#
# COMPACT_ATOMS: atom_id res chain seq x y z
N MET A 1 -6.12 28.04 -7.71
CA MET A 1 -5.13 27.01 -8.08
C MET A 1 -5.54 25.72 -7.38
N ILE A 2 -5.43 24.57 -8.03
CA ILE A 2 -5.81 23.26 -7.46
C ILE A 2 -4.55 22.39 -7.45
N ALA A 3 -4.35 21.64 -6.37
CA ALA A 3 -3.32 20.62 -6.25
C ALA A 3 -4.00 19.27 -5.98
N LEU A 4 -3.54 18.21 -6.65
CA LEU A 4 -3.94 16.83 -6.40
C LEU A 4 -2.78 16.11 -5.72
N VAL A 5 -3.04 15.48 -4.58
CA VAL A 5 -2.03 14.77 -3.79
C VAL A 5 -2.44 13.31 -3.67
N ASP A 6 -1.54 12.40 -4.08
CA ASP A 6 -1.73 10.95 -4.02
C ASP A 6 -0.51 10.30 -3.33
N CYS A 7 -0.77 9.39 -2.39
CA CYS A 7 0.29 8.69 -1.68
C CYS A 7 0.74 7.45 -2.43
N ASN A 8 2.00 7.42 -2.85
CA ASN A 8 2.59 6.29 -3.57
C ASN A 8 2.52 4.99 -2.75
N ASN A 9 1.96 3.94 -3.37
CA ASN A 9 1.91 2.57 -2.81
C ASN A 9 1.41 2.54 -1.36
N PHE A 10 0.38 3.34 -1.06
CA PHE A 10 0.05 3.80 0.29
C PHE A 10 0.11 2.71 1.39
N TYR A 11 -0.56 1.57 1.22
CA TYR A 11 -0.55 0.52 2.26
C TYR A 11 0.84 -0.09 2.47
N VAL A 12 1.59 -0.36 1.40
CA VAL A 12 2.97 -0.85 1.52
C VAL A 12 3.86 0.20 2.17
N SER A 13 3.66 1.48 1.85
CA SER A 13 4.38 2.59 2.47
C SER A 13 4.09 2.68 3.97
N CYS A 14 2.83 2.50 4.39
CA CYS A 14 2.45 2.45 5.81
C CYS A 14 3.16 1.31 6.55
N GLU A 15 3.20 0.10 5.98
CA GLU A 15 3.92 -1.03 6.58
C GLU A 15 5.43 -0.75 6.71
N ARG A 16 6.03 -0.10 5.71
CA ARG A 16 7.47 0.24 5.71
C ARG A 16 7.84 1.25 6.79
N VAL A 17 6.96 2.21 7.11
CA VAL A 17 7.20 3.20 8.19
C VAL A 17 7.50 2.52 9.52
N PHE A 18 6.83 1.40 9.82
CA PHE A 18 6.97 0.68 11.08
C PHE A 18 7.84 -0.58 10.98
N ASN A 19 8.21 -0.99 9.76
CA ASN A 19 9.10 -2.11 9.52
C ASN A 19 10.11 -1.81 8.39
N PRO A 20 11.25 -1.16 8.72
CA PRO A 20 12.28 -0.83 7.74
C PRO A 20 12.89 -2.02 7.00
N LYS A 21 12.74 -3.26 7.52
CA LYS A 21 13.20 -4.49 6.84
C LYS A 21 12.47 -4.75 5.52
N LEU A 22 11.32 -4.09 5.31
CA LEU A 22 10.51 -4.17 4.09
C LEU A 22 11.01 -3.23 2.97
N GLU A 23 11.96 -2.35 3.24
CA GLU A 23 12.55 -1.48 2.21
C GLU A 23 13.33 -2.31 1.18
N LYS A 24 13.23 -1.90 -0.10
CA LYS A 24 13.93 -2.56 -1.22
C LYS A 24 13.58 -4.05 -1.41
N ARG A 25 12.49 -4.49 -0.80
CA ARG A 25 11.94 -5.85 -0.90
C ARG A 25 10.65 -5.83 -1.72
N PRO A 26 10.38 -6.88 -2.52
CA PRO A 26 9.06 -7.06 -3.12
C PRO A 26 8.05 -7.38 -2.02
N VAL A 27 7.13 -6.45 -1.79
CA VAL A 27 6.03 -6.53 -0.82
C VAL A 27 4.70 -6.32 -1.52
N VAL A 28 3.70 -7.09 -1.11
CA VAL A 28 2.29 -6.91 -1.46
C VAL A 28 1.42 -6.89 -0.20
N VAL A 29 0.36 -6.10 -0.22
CA VAL A 29 -0.69 -6.10 0.82
C VAL A 29 -1.94 -6.73 0.23
N LEU A 30 -2.58 -7.59 1.02
CA LEU A 30 -3.73 -8.40 0.64
C LEU A 30 -5.03 -7.78 1.17
N SER A 31 -6.15 -7.98 0.49
CA SER A 31 -7.48 -7.53 0.92
C SER A 31 -7.95 -8.24 2.20
N ASN A 32 -9.13 -7.87 2.69
CA ASN A 32 -9.87 -8.66 3.67
C ASN A 32 -9.85 -10.16 3.32
N ASN A 33 -9.64 -10.99 4.36
CA ASN A 33 -9.51 -12.45 4.25
C ASN A 33 -8.41 -12.92 3.29
N ASP A 34 -7.41 -12.08 3.01
CA ASP A 34 -6.25 -12.41 2.16
C ASP A 34 -6.62 -12.86 0.74
N GLY A 35 -7.75 -12.35 0.22
CA GLY A 35 -8.30 -12.79 -1.07
C GLY A 35 -7.51 -12.31 -2.29
N CYS A 36 -7.22 -11.00 -2.35
CA CYS A 36 -6.61 -10.36 -3.52
C CYS A 36 -5.46 -9.44 -3.13
N ILE A 37 -4.49 -9.26 -4.03
CA ILE A 37 -3.40 -8.29 -3.89
C ILE A 37 -3.93 -6.88 -4.17
N VAL A 38 -4.00 -6.03 -3.14
CA VAL A 38 -4.58 -4.68 -3.19
C VAL A 38 -3.58 -3.55 -3.08
N ALA A 39 -2.34 -3.81 -2.66
CA ALA A 39 -1.24 -2.86 -2.81
C ALA A 39 0.06 -3.58 -3.12
N ARG A 40 0.96 -2.89 -3.81
CA ARG A 40 2.21 -3.46 -4.32
C ARG A 40 3.33 -2.43 -4.21
N SER A 41 4.46 -2.87 -3.69
CA SER A 41 5.73 -2.14 -3.78
C SER A 41 6.16 -1.97 -5.24
N GLU A 42 7.05 -1.02 -5.53
CA GLU A 42 7.64 -0.90 -6.88
C GLU A 42 8.39 -2.16 -7.29
N GLU A 43 9.07 -2.80 -6.34
CA GLU A 43 9.78 -4.07 -6.53
C GLU A 43 8.80 -5.19 -6.94
N ALA A 44 7.62 -5.25 -6.32
CA ALA A 44 6.57 -6.21 -6.70
C ALA A 44 5.93 -5.88 -8.07
N LYS A 45 5.75 -4.59 -8.40
CA LYS A 45 5.27 -4.18 -9.73
C LYS A 45 6.26 -4.55 -10.83
N ALA A 46 7.56 -4.40 -10.59
CA ALA A 46 8.62 -4.76 -11.52
C ALA A 46 8.66 -6.28 -11.83
N LEU A 47 8.18 -7.11 -10.90
CA LEU A 47 7.99 -8.55 -11.12
C LEU A 47 6.75 -8.87 -11.97
N GLY A 48 5.93 -7.88 -12.34
CA GLY A 48 4.74 -8.09 -13.17
C GLY A 48 3.50 -8.55 -12.41
N ILE A 49 3.49 -8.46 -11.07
CA ILE A 49 2.31 -8.82 -10.26
C ILE A 49 1.20 -7.81 -10.55
N PRO A 50 0.02 -8.22 -11.07
CA PRO A 50 -1.05 -7.29 -11.40
C PRO A 50 -1.79 -6.77 -10.16
N MET A 51 -2.47 -5.64 -10.32
CA MET A 51 -3.39 -5.13 -9.29
C MET A 51 -4.62 -6.03 -9.22
N GLY A 52 -5.10 -6.33 -8.01
CA GLY A 52 -6.31 -7.13 -7.81
C GLY A 52 -6.12 -8.62 -8.11
N ALA A 53 -4.88 -9.08 -8.27
CA ALA A 53 -4.59 -10.49 -8.53
C ALA A 53 -5.10 -11.35 -7.35
N PRO A 54 -5.87 -12.41 -7.60
CA PRO A 54 -6.28 -13.33 -6.54
C PRO A 54 -5.06 -14.05 -5.96
N LEU A 55 -4.90 -14.04 -4.64
CA LEU A 55 -3.73 -14.60 -3.98
C LEU A 55 -3.54 -16.08 -4.33
N PHE A 56 -4.62 -16.86 -4.35
CA PHE A 56 -4.55 -18.30 -4.62
C PHE A 56 -3.95 -18.64 -5.99
N GLN A 57 -4.11 -17.76 -6.98
CA GLN A 57 -3.53 -17.95 -8.33
C GLN A 57 -2.07 -17.54 -8.39
N TYR A 58 -1.64 -16.63 -7.51
CA TYR A 58 -0.30 -16.05 -7.52
C TYR A 58 0.60 -16.62 -6.42
N LYS A 59 0.10 -17.47 -5.52
CA LYS A 59 0.85 -17.99 -4.37
C LYS A 59 2.22 -18.56 -4.76
N ASP A 60 2.24 -19.50 -5.72
CA ASP A 60 3.48 -20.12 -6.19
C ASP A 60 4.44 -19.10 -6.82
N PHE A 61 3.90 -18.09 -7.50
CA PHE A 61 4.70 -17.00 -8.07
C PHE A 61 5.34 -16.13 -6.97
N LEU A 62 4.58 -15.78 -5.92
CA LEU A 62 5.08 -15.00 -4.80
C LEU A 62 6.18 -15.75 -4.07
N ASP A 63 5.98 -17.04 -3.79
CA ASP A 63 6.94 -17.90 -3.12
C ASP A 63 8.24 -18.02 -3.94
N LYS A 64 8.12 -18.28 -5.26
CA LYS A 64 9.27 -18.39 -6.17
C LYS A 64 10.12 -17.12 -6.22
N HIS A 65 9.51 -15.94 -6.11
CA HIS A 65 10.21 -14.65 -6.19
C HIS A 65 10.48 -14.03 -4.81
N ASN A 66 10.26 -14.77 -3.72
CA ASN A 66 10.46 -14.32 -2.34
C ASN A 66 9.71 -13.01 -2.02
N VAL A 67 8.48 -12.89 -2.53
CA VAL A 67 7.60 -11.75 -2.31
C VAL A 67 6.95 -11.87 -0.94
N ILE A 68 7.02 -10.79 -0.16
CA ILE A 68 6.41 -10.73 1.16
C ILE A 68 4.94 -10.33 0.99
N ALA A 69 4.03 -11.19 1.40
CA ALA A 69 2.60 -10.89 1.44
C ALA A 69 2.17 -10.55 2.88
N LEU A 70 1.49 -9.42 3.05
CA LEU A 70 0.96 -8.95 4.34
C LEU A 70 -0.56 -8.86 4.27
N SER A 71 -1.25 -9.33 5.30
CA SER A 71 -2.67 -9.06 5.49
C SER A 71 -2.90 -7.57 5.72
N SER A 72 -4.01 -7.02 5.25
CA SER A 72 -4.33 -5.60 5.45
C SER A 72 -4.46 -5.23 6.94
N ASN A 73 -3.83 -4.13 7.31
CA ASN A 73 -3.99 -3.46 8.60
C ASN A 73 -4.74 -2.12 8.42
N TYR A 74 -6.06 -2.18 8.26
CA TYR A 74 -6.87 -0.99 7.98
C TYR A 74 -6.85 0.06 9.10
N THR A 75 -6.66 -0.36 10.36
CA THR A 75 -6.50 0.58 11.48
C THR A 75 -5.25 1.43 11.30
N LEU A 76 -4.13 0.80 10.94
CA LEU A 76 -2.88 1.51 10.64
C LEU A 76 -3.05 2.44 9.43
N TYR A 77 -3.67 1.96 8.36
CA TYR A 77 -3.81 2.74 7.13
C TYR A 77 -4.71 3.95 7.33
N GLY A 78 -5.77 3.82 8.14
CA GLY A 78 -6.63 4.93 8.56
C GLY A 78 -5.88 6.00 9.35
N ASP A 79 -5.16 5.61 10.41
CA ASP A 79 -4.35 6.54 11.22
C ASP A 79 -3.30 7.27 10.37
N MET A 80 -2.60 6.56 9.49
CA MET A 80 -1.62 7.16 8.59
C MET A 80 -2.26 8.11 7.58
N SER A 81 -3.47 7.80 7.07
CA SER A 81 -4.18 8.68 6.13
C SER A 81 -4.62 9.97 6.82
N GLU A 82 -5.18 9.87 8.03
CA GLU A 82 -5.58 11.03 8.83
C GLU A 82 -4.39 11.96 9.10
N ARG A 83 -3.22 11.39 9.44
CA ARG A 83 -1.98 12.17 9.63
C ARG A 83 -1.53 12.91 8.37
N VAL A 84 -1.64 12.28 7.19
CA VAL A 84 -1.36 12.95 5.91
C VAL A 84 -2.32 14.11 5.68
N MET A 85 -3.62 13.89 5.87
CA MET A 85 -4.64 14.92 5.66
C MET A 85 -4.48 16.09 6.63
N ASN A 86 -4.17 15.81 7.90
CA ASN A 86 -3.87 16.84 8.90
C ASN A 86 -2.67 17.69 8.50
N THR A 87 -1.62 17.06 7.96
CA THR A 87 -0.44 17.79 7.45
C THR A 87 -0.81 18.68 6.25
N LEU A 88 -1.65 18.18 5.33
CA LEU A 88 -2.11 18.97 4.19
C LEU A 88 -2.99 20.16 4.61
N ALA A 89 -3.81 19.99 5.65
CA ALA A 89 -4.69 21.04 6.18
C ALA A 89 -3.95 22.27 6.72
N GLU A 90 -2.67 22.13 7.06
CA GLU A 90 -1.82 23.27 7.44
C GLU A 90 -1.54 24.23 6.28
N PHE A 91 -1.63 23.76 5.03
CA PHE A 91 -1.34 24.56 3.84
C PHE A 91 -2.56 25.28 3.25
N THR A 92 -3.76 24.77 3.50
CA THR A 92 -5.01 25.35 2.98
C THR A 92 -6.21 24.88 3.79
N PRO A 93 -7.18 25.78 4.09
CA PRO A 93 -8.43 25.40 4.73
C PRO A 93 -9.40 24.68 3.78
N ASN A 94 -9.17 24.73 2.46
CA ASN A 94 -10.02 24.10 1.45
C ASN A 94 -9.38 22.78 0.98
N ILE A 95 -9.83 21.66 1.55
CA ILE A 95 -9.40 20.31 1.18
C ILE A 95 -10.64 19.44 0.97
N GLU A 96 -10.60 18.64 -0.09
CA GLU A 96 -11.57 17.58 -0.36
C GLU A 96 -10.86 16.23 -0.25
N ILE A 97 -11.29 15.39 0.69
CA ILE A 97 -10.74 14.05 0.89
C ILE A 97 -11.55 13.07 0.03
N TYR A 98 -10.88 12.45 -0.95
CA TYR A 98 -11.52 11.53 -1.88
C TYR A 98 -11.55 10.07 -1.38
N SER A 99 -10.47 9.60 -0.74
CA SER A 99 -10.25 8.19 -0.36
C SER A 99 -9.43 8.03 0.90
#